data_AF-A0A2T7U230-F1
#
_entry.id   AF-A0A2T7U230-F1
#
_cell.length_a   1.000
_cell.length_b   1.000
_cell.length_c   1.000
_cell.angle_alpha   90.00
_cell.angle_beta   90.00
_cell.angle_gamma   90.00
#
_symmetry.space_group_name_H-M   'P 1'
#
loop_
_entity.id
_entity.type
_entity.pdbx_description
1 polymer ?
#
loop_
_entity_poly.entity_id
_entity_poly.type
_entity_poly.pdbx_seq_one_letter_code
_entity_poly.pdbx_strand_id
1 'polypeptide(L)' 'MDFKVELVARALHEAEQETCLWDNEPMIRRERFREYARNAIKLLGEDIGVLLLALEKATAAEQVGDPRAAAYPPVCPGRH' A
#
# COMPACT_ATOMS: atom_id res chain seq x y z
N MET A 1 -7.64 1.33 16.17
CA MET A 1 -7.03 0.88 14.91
C MET A 1 -5.56 0.62 15.16
N ASP A 2 -5.05 -0.53 14.77
CA ASP A 2 -3.62 -0.85 14.90
C ASP A 2 -2.86 -0.10 13.79
N PHE A 3 -2.07 0.90 14.18
CA PHE A 3 -1.35 1.78 13.26
C PHE A 3 -0.39 1.00 12.35
N LYS A 4 0.25 -0.06 12.86
CA LYS A 4 1.17 -0.89 12.08
C LYS A 4 0.42 -1.65 11.00
N VAL A 5 -0.77 -2.16 11.31
CA VAL A 5 -1.62 -2.86 10.34
C VAL A 5 -2.03 -1.92 9.20
N GLU A 6 -2.43 -0.68 9.48
CA GLU A 6 -2.84 0.26 8.42
C GLU A 6 -1.64 0.65 7.53
N LEU A 7 -0.45 0.83 8.13
CA LEU A 7 0.76 1.20 7.39
C LEU A 7 1.23 0.07 6.47
N VAL A 8 1.25 -1.17 6.96
CA VAL A 8 1.56 -2.36 6.13
C VAL A 8 0.47 -2.57 5.06
N ALA A 9 -0.80 -2.39 5.39
CA ALA A 9 -1.91 -2.57 4.45
C ALA A 9 -1.82 -1.58 3.29
N ARG A 10 -1.51 -0.32 3.59
CA ARG A 10 -1.29 0.72 2.59
C ARG A 10 -0.08 0.43 1.71
N ALA A 11 1.04 0.01 2.30
CA ALA A 11 2.24 -0.35 1.55
C ALA A 11 2.00 -1.55 0.60
N LEU A 12 1.22 -2.55 1.04
CA LEU A 12 0.81 -3.67 0.19
C LEU A 12 -0.09 -3.22 -0.97
N HIS A 13 -1.02 -2.30 -0.70
CA HIS A 13 -1.90 -1.74 -1.73
C HIS A 13 -1.12 -0.91 -2.77
N GLU A 14 -0.23 -0.03 -2.32
CA GLU A 14 0.61 0.81 -3.19
C GLU A 14 1.53 -0.06 -4.07
N ALA A 15 2.05 -1.17 -3.53
CA ALA A 15 2.85 -2.12 -4.31
C ALA A 15 2.03 -2.93 -5.34
N GLU A 16 0.74 -3.17 -5.09
CA GLU A 16 -0.13 -3.93 -5.99
C GLU A 16 -0.82 -3.02 -7.03
N GLN A 17 -1.12 -1.77 -6.68
CA GLN A 17 -1.87 -0.83 -7.51
C GLN A 17 -1.15 0.51 -7.63
N GLU A 18 -0.41 0.72 -8.72
CA GLU A 18 0.22 2.01 -9.03
C GLU A 18 -0.79 3.15 -9.26
N THR A 19 -2.03 2.83 -9.62
CA THR A 19 -3.00 3.84 -10.07
C THR A 19 -4.05 4.23 -9.04
N CYS A 20 -4.40 3.38 -8.08
CA CYS A 20 -5.49 3.66 -7.14
C CYS A 20 -4.94 4.26 -5.84
N LEU A 21 -5.55 5.35 -5.35
CA LEU A 21 -5.19 5.89 -4.04
C LEU A 21 -5.86 5.08 -2.92
N TRP A 22 -5.11 4.76 -1.87
CA TRP A 22 -5.60 4.02 -0.69
C TRP A 22 -6.93 4.57 -0.12
N ASP A 23 -7.08 5.90 -0.10
CA ASP A 23 -8.28 6.55 0.44
C ASP A 23 -9.51 6.43 -0.48
N ASN A 24 -9.31 6.16 -1.77
CA ASN A 24 -10.37 5.95 -2.76
C ASN A 24 -10.70 4.46 -2.96
N GLU A 25 -9.96 3.56 -2.31
CA GLU A 25 -10.18 2.13 -2.41
C GLU A 25 -11.45 1.72 -1.63
N PRO A 26 -12.39 0.96 -2.25
CA PRO A 26 -13.52 0.36 -1.56
C PRO A 26 -13.17 -0.25 -0.20
N MET A 27 -14.02 0.03 0.79
CA MET A 27 -13.81 -0.43 2.18
C MET A 27 -13.60 -1.94 2.29
N ILE A 28 -14.26 -2.73 1.43
CA ILE A 28 -14.11 -4.19 1.35
C ILE A 28 -12.68 -4.59 0.93
N ARG A 29 -12.10 -3.89 -0.07
CA ARG A 29 -10.71 -4.13 -0.48
C ARG A 29 -9.74 -3.65 0.59
N ARG A 30 -9.98 -2.50 1.22
CA ARG A 30 -9.15 -2.02 2.34
C ARG A 30 -9.11 -3.01 3.51
N GLU A 31 -10.24 -3.63 3.87
CA GLU A 31 -10.24 -4.63 4.94
C GLU A 31 -9.46 -5.90 4.55
N ARG A 32 -9.51 -6.30 3.28
CA ARG A 32 -8.71 -7.42 2.76
C ARG A 32 -7.20 -7.12 2.85
N PHE A 33 -6.76 -5.91 2.51
CA PHE A 33 -5.36 -5.50 2.72
C PHE A 33 -4.97 -5.46 4.19
N ARG A 34 -5.87 -5.06 5.10
CA ARG A 34 -5.63 -5.13 6.55
C ARG A 34 -5.48 -6.58 7.02
N GLU A 35 -6.25 -7.51 6.47
CA GLU A 35 -6.10 -8.93 6.77
C GLU A 35 -4.73 -9.45 6.31
N TYR A 36 -4.29 -9.09 5.10
CA TYR A 36 -2.94 -9.41 4.63
C TYR A 36 -1.86 -8.80 5.50
N ALA A 37 -2.02 -7.55 5.92
CA ALA A 37 -1.11 -6.90 6.85
C ALA A 37 -1.02 -7.62 8.20
N ARG A 38 -2.16 -8.02 8.78
CA ARG A 38 -2.18 -8.82 10.02
C ARG A 38 -1.46 -10.15 9.84
N ASN A 39 -1.69 -10.82 8.70
CA ASN A 39 -1.04 -12.10 8.39
C ASN A 39 0.47 -11.93 8.18
N ALA A 40 0.90 -10.88 7.47
CA ALA A 40 2.31 -10.56 7.28
C ALA A 40 3.00 -10.24 8.61
N ILE A 41 2.39 -9.41 9.46
CA ILE A 41 2.90 -9.11 10.81
C ILE A 41 3.02 -10.39 11.65
N LYS A 42 2.01 -11.27 11.59
CA LYS A 42 2.03 -12.54 12.33
C LYS A 42 3.09 -13.51 11.80
N LEU A 43 3.32 -13.54 10.49
CA LEU A 43 4.30 -14.40 9.83
C LEU A 43 5.74 -13.92 10.04
N LEU A 44 5.96 -12.61 10.02
CA LEU A 44 7.28 -11.98 10.13
C LEU A 44 7.67 -11.66 11.58
N GLY A 45 6.72 -11.63 12.51
CA GLY A 45 6.99 -11.34 13.92
C GLY A 45 7.68 -9.97 14.10
N GLU A 46 8.84 -9.95 14.75
CA GLU A 46 9.62 -8.73 14.97
C GLU A 46 10.36 -8.23 13.70
N ASP A 47 10.55 -9.09 12.70
CA ASP A 47 11.27 -8.74 11.46
C ASP A 47 10.47 -7.80 10.53
N ILE A 48 9.19 -7.57 10.84
CA ILE A 48 8.33 -6.61 10.12
C ILE A 48 8.94 -5.18 10.12
N GLY A 49 9.70 -4.82 11.15
CA GLY A 49 10.35 -3.50 11.22
C GLY A 49 11.42 -3.31 10.15
N VAL A 50 12.16 -4.37 9.80
CA VAL A 50 13.17 -4.34 8.74
C VAL A 50 12.52 -4.22 7.38
N LEU A 51 11.40 -4.92 7.16
CA LEU A 51 10.64 -4.85 5.90
C LEU A 51 10.00 -3.48 5.70
N LEU A 52 9.41 -2.89 6.74
CA LEU A 52 8.84 -1.54 6.69
C LEU A 52 9.90 -0.48 6.37
N LEU A 53 11.07 -0.57 7.01
CA LEU A 53 12.20 0.32 6.74
C LEU A 53 12.73 0.17 5.30
N ALA A 54 12.70 -1.04 4.74
CA ALA A 54 13.10 -1.28 3.36
C ALA A 54 12.09 -0.70 2.36
N LEU A 55 10.79 -0.85 2.64
CA LEU A 55 9.71 -0.29 1.80
C LEU A 55 9.70 1.24 1.81
N GLU A 56 9.84 1.89 2.96
CA GLU A 56 9.96 3.36 3.05
C GLU A 56 11.15 3.89 2.25
N LYS A 57 12.28 3.18 2.26
CA LYS A 57 13.46 3.55 1.48
C LYS A 57 13.26 3.36 -0.03
N ALA A 58 12.55 2.30 -0.42
CA ALA A 58 12.26 2.03 -1.82
C ALA A 58 11.32 3.09 -2.41
N THR A 59 10.23 3.43 -1.71
CA THR A 59 9.29 4.48 -2.15
C THR A 59 9.90 5.87 -2.12
N ALA A 60 10.79 6.17 -1.18
CA ALA A 60 11.53 7.43 -1.15
C ALA A 60 12.54 7.56 -2.31
N ALA A 61 13.11 6.45 -2.79
CA ALA A 61 14.02 6.45 -3.93
C ALA A 61 13.28 6.64 -5.27
N GLU A 62 12.03 6.20 -5.35
CA GLU A 62 11.19 6.26 -6.56
C GLU A 62 10.61 7.66 -6.83
N GLN A 63 10.48 8.49 -5.79
CA GLN A 63 9.99 9.89 -5.89
C GLN A 63 10.95 10.85 -6.62
N VAL A 64 12.12 10.40 -7.07
CA VAL A 64 13.15 11.25 -7.72
C VAL A 64 13.07 11.22 -9.27
N GLY A 65 12.10 10.53 -9.88
CA GLY A 65 11.99 10.57 -11.34
C GLY A 65 10.62 10.20 -11.92
N ASP A 66 9.80 11.21 -12.22
CA ASP A 66 9.28 11.50 -13.58
C ASP A 66 8.20 12.62 -13.52
N PRO A 67 8.47 13.84 -14.04
CA PRO A 67 7.51 14.94 -14.03
C PRO A 67 6.38 14.84 -15.07
N ARG A 68 6.12 13.69 -15.73
CA ARG A 68 5.14 13.60 -16.85
C ARG A 68 3.85 12.81 -16.60
N ALA A 69 3.57 12.31 -15.39
CA ALA A 69 2.34 11.54 -15.13
C ALA A 69 1.08 12.37 -14.79
N ALA A 70 1.08 13.69 -14.97
CA ALA A 70 0.02 14.60 -14.50
C ALA A 70 -1.20 14.78 -15.44
N ALA A 71 -1.66 13.74 -16.15
CA ALA A 71 -2.70 13.93 -17.18
C ALA A 71 -4.00 13.10 -17.06
N TYR A 72 -4.14 12.14 -16.14
CA TYR A 72 -5.42 11.41 -16.01
C TYR A 72 -5.80 11.13 -14.55
N PRO A 73 -7.03 11.48 -14.12
CA PRO A 73 -7.52 11.04 -12.82
C PRO A 73 -7.73 9.52 -12.87
N PRO A 74 -7.20 8.75 -11.90
CA PRO A 74 -7.35 7.31 -11.90
C PRO A 74 -8.80 6.94 -11.59
N VAL A 75 -9.49 6.40 -12.60
CA VAL A 75 -10.81 5.78 -12.45
C VAL A 75 -10.60 4.33 -12.05
N CYS A 76 -11.04 3.97 -10.84
CA CYS A 76 -11.05 2.60 -10.35
C CYS A 76 -11.86 1.71 -11.32
N PRO A 77 -11.30 0.65 -11.93
CA PRO A 77 -12.09 -0.26 -12.72
C PRO A 77 -12.89 -1.17 -11.79
N GLY A 78 -14.08 -0.72 -11.39
CA GLY A 78 -15.12 -1.59 -10.87
C GLY A 78 -15.74 -2.36 -12.04
N ARG A 79 -15.65 -3.70 -12.04
CA ARG A 79 -16.29 -4.54 -13.06
C ARG A 79 -17.36 -5.43 -12.42
N HIS A 80 -18.60 -5.09 -12.80
CA HIS A 80 -19.80 -5.90 -13.05
C HIS A 80 -19.96 -7.27 -12.37
#